data_AF-A0A564ZID7-F1
#
_entry.id   AF-A0A564ZID7-F1
#
_cell.length_a   1.000
_cell.length_b   1.000
_cell.length_c   1.000
_cell.angle_alpha   90.00
_cell.angle_beta   90.00
_cell.angle_gamma   90.00
#
_symmetry.space_group_name_H-M   'P 1'
#
loop_
_entity.id
_entity.type
_entity.pdbx_description
1 polymer ?
#
loop_
_entity_poly.entity_id
_entity_poly.type
_entity_poly.pdbx_seq_one_letter_code
_entity_poly.pdbx_strand_id
1 'polypeptide(L)'
;MHGVMISTLKQAKRIIVIVIGFTVLVIGIVLIVLPGPATVVIPIGLAILATEFVWARRLLVRFKREARRLKNTISRKMQGNARERSEQK
;
A
#
# COMPACT_ATOMS: atom_id res chain seq x y z
N MET A 1 13.41 27.69 11.00
CA MET A 1 12.49 26.76 11.69
C MET A 1 11.18 26.55 10.93
N HIS A 2 11.21 26.04 9.69
CA HIS A 2 9.97 25.78 8.90
C HIS A 2 10.01 24.53 7.99
N GLY A 3 10.90 23.57 8.26
CA GLY A 3 11.07 22.36 7.42
C GLY A 3 10.29 21.11 7.86
N VAL A 4 9.64 21.13 9.03
CA VAL A 4 9.09 19.91 9.66
C VAL A 4 7.78 19.45 8.99
N MET A 5 6.99 20.37 8.43
CA MET A 5 5.60 20.11 7.98
C MET A 5 5.46 19.10 6.83
N ILE A 6 6.46 18.95 5.94
CA ILE A 6 6.34 18.08 4.75
C ILE A 6 6.77 16.63 5.07
N SER A 7 7.73 16.47 5.99
CA SER A 7 8.16 15.18 6.54
C SER A 7 7.08 14.56 7.44
N THR A 8 6.31 15.39 8.17
CA THR A 8 5.20 14.93 9.01
C THR A 8 4.14 14.20 8.19
N LEU A 9 3.82 14.61 6.97
CA LEU A 9 2.81 13.90 6.16
C LEU A 9 3.23 12.48 5.80
N LYS A 10 4.52 12.26 5.51
CA LYS A 10 5.05 10.90 5.26
C LYS A 10 5.14 10.08 6.55
N GLN A 11 5.56 10.69 7.66
CA GLN A 11 5.66 10.01 8.95
C GLN A 11 4.28 9.68 9.52
N ALA A 12 3.35 10.64 9.54
CA ALA A 12 1.94 10.44 9.89
C ALA A 12 1.32 9.33 9.04
N LYS A 13 1.58 9.32 7.71
CA LYS A 13 1.14 8.21 6.87
C LYS A 13 1.73 6.88 7.33
N ARG A 14 3.02 6.81 7.67
CA ARG A 14 3.69 5.58 8.13
C ARG A 14 3.13 5.11 9.48
N ILE A 15 2.93 6.03 10.42
CA ILE A 15 2.31 5.76 11.72
C ILE A 15 0.90 5.22 11.53
N ILE A 16 0.09 5.86 10.67
CA ILE A 16 -1.25 5.37 10.32
C ILE A 16 -1.20 3.95 9.75
N VAL A 17 -0.23 3.63 8.88
CA VAL A 17 -0.05 2.26 8.35
C VAL A 17 0.23 1.26 9.46
N ILE A 18 1.15 1.60 10.36
CA ILE A 18 1.56 0.72 11.46
C ILE A 18 0.41 0.50 12.43
N VAL A 19 -0.28 1.57 12.83
CA VAL A 19 -1.43 1.50 13.73
C VAL A 19 -2.54 0.64 13.13
N ILE A 20 -2.85 0.82 11.84
CA ILE A 20 -3.85 0.02 11.13
C ILE A 20 -3.43 -1.45 11.08
N GLY A 21 -2.22 -1.75 10.61
CA GLY A 21 -1.72 -3.14 10.54
C GLY A 21 -1.70 -3.82 11.91
N PHE A 22 -1.37 -3.07 12.97
CA PHE A 22 -1.40 -3.57 14.34
C PHE A 22 -2.83 -3.86 14.81
N THR A 23 -3.80 -2.97 14.56
CA THR A 23 -5.20 -3.21 14.92
C THR A 23 -5.80 -4.43 14.23
N VAL A 24 -5.45 -4.66 12.96
CA VAL A 24 -5.88 -5.82 12.17
C VAL A 24 -5.32 -7.10 12.77
N LEU A 25 -4.04 -7.08 13.13
CA LEU A 25 -3.35 -8.20 13.75
C LEU A 25 -3.97 -8.54 15.11
N VAL A 26 -4.25 -7.55 15.96
CA VAL A 26 -4.93 -7.74 17.25
C VAL A 26 -6.31 -8.37 17.05
N ILE A 27 -7.08 -7.93 16.05
CA ILE A 27 -8.39 -8.52 15.75
C ILE A 27 -8.29 -9.94 15.25
N GLY A 28 -7.35 -10.22 14.35
CA GLY A 28 -7.07 -11.58 13.89
C GLY A 28 -6.77 -12.52 15.06
N ILE A 29 -6.00 -12.05 16.05
CA ILE A 29 -5.72 -12.81 17.27
C ILE A 29 -6.98 -13.01 18.10
N VAL A 30 -7.78 -11.96 18.33
CA VAL A 30 -9.04 -12.06 19.10
C VAL A 30 -10.02 -13.06 18.45
N LEU A 31 -10.11 -13.06 17.11
CA LEU A 31 -10.93 -13.98 16.33
C LEU A 31 -10.52 -15.44 16.51
N ILE A 32 -9.22 -15.71 16.65
CA ILE A 32 -8.69 -17.07 16.86
C ILE A 32 -8.95 -17.54 18.29
N VAL A 33 -8.84 -16.63 19.28
CA VAL A 33 -8.85 -17.00 20.69
C VAL A 33 -10.27 -17.21 21.25
N LEU A 34 -11.31 -16.59 20.68
CA LEU A 34 -12.65 -16.67 21.24
C LEU A 34 -13.70 -17.20 20.24
N PRO A 35 -14.07 -18.50 20.25
CA PRO A 35 -15.18 -19.05 19.47
C PRO A 35 -16.57 -18.72 20.08
N GLY A 36 -16.73 -17.55 20.72
CA GLY A 36 -17.90 -17.21 21.55
C GLY A 36 -18.56 -15.83 21.33
N PRO A 37 -17.86 -14.73 21.02
CA PRO A 37 -18.44 -13.38 20.93
C PRO A 37 -18.54 -12.88 19.48
N ALA A 38 -19.01 -13.71 18.55
CA ALA A 38 -19.04 -13.39 17.12
C ALA A 38 -19.78 -12.07 16.80
N THR A 39 -20.78 -11.70 17.59
CA THR A 39 -21.59 -10.47 17.39
C THR A 39 -20.82 -9.18 17.62
N VAL A 40 -19.80 -9.17 18.48
CA VAL A 40 -18.96 -8.00 18.75
C VAL A 40 -17.79 -7.94 17.76
N VAL A 41 -17.26 -9.10 17.38
CA VAL A 41 -16.09 -9.15 16.50
C VAL A 41 -16.43 -8.85 15.04
N ILE A 42 -17.63 -9.20 14.57
CA ILE A 42 -18.10 -8.84 13.21
C ILE A 42 -18.09 -7.32 12.96
N PRO A 43 -18.76 -6.46 13.75
CA PRO A 43 -18.75 -5.02 13.53
C PRO A 43 -17.36 -4.41 13.73
N ILE A 44 -16.56 -4.92 14.67
CA ILE A 44 -15.17 -4.48 14.88
C ILE A 44 -14.28 -4.84 13.67
N GLY A 45 -14.40 -6.07 13.18
CA GLY A 45 -13.72 -6.54 11.98
C GLY A 45 -14.13 -5.70 10.76
N LEU A 46 -15.42 -5.46 10.56
CA LEU A 46 -15.92 -4.61 9.47
C LEU A 46 -15.44 -3.16 9.56
N ALA A 47 -15.42 -2.56 10.75
CA ALA A 47 -14.90 -1.21 10.95
C ALA A 47 -13.41 -1.10 10.56
N ILE A 48 -12.64 -2.14 10.82
CA ILE A 48 -11.22 -2.18 10.51
C ILE A 48 -10.95 -2.54 9.06
N LEU A 49 -11.66 -3.50 8.48
CA LEU A 49 -11.65 -3.70 7.03
C LEU A 49 -12.00 -2.39 6.30
N ALA A 50 -13.05 -1.67 6.72
CA ALA A 50 -13.42 -0.39 6.10
C ALA A 50 -12.27 0.64 6.15
N THR A 51 -11.57 0.73 7.29
CA THR A 51 -10.40 1.61 7.46
C THR A 51 -9.22 1.16 6.59
N GLU A 52 -8.96 -0.14 6.51
CA GLU A 52 -7.92 -0.74 5.67
C GLU A 52 -8.16 -0.50 4.18
N PHE A 53 -9.40 -0.65 3.70
CA PHE A 53 -9.74 -0.47 2.28
C PHE A 53 -9.43 0.94 1.78
N VAL A 54 -9.71 1.96 2.59
CA VAL A 54 -9.38 3.37 2.28
C VAL A 54 -7.87 3.55 2.17
N TRP A 55 -7.10 2.91 3.04
CA TRP A 55 -5.63 2.96 3.01
C TRP A 55 -5.04 2.15 1.85
N ALA A 56 -5.53 0.94 1.58
CA ALA A 56 -5.10 0.08 0.48
C ALA A 56 -5.27 0.76 -0.87
N ARG A 57 -6.41 1.44 -1.09
CA ARG A 57 -6.64 2.23 -2.31
C ARG A 57 -5.63 3.37 -2.45
N ARG A 58 -5.27 4.02 -1.35
CA ARG A 58 -4.27 5.10 -1.32
C ARG A 58 -2.85 4.56 -1.53
N LEU A 59 -2.57 3.33 -1.13
CA LEU A 59 -1.31 2.64 -1.38
C LEU A 59 -1.19 2.17 -2.83
N LEU A 60 -2.24 1.59 -3.39
CA LEU A 60 -2.33 1.22 -4.80
C LEU A 60 -2.07 2.41 -5.72
N VAL A 61 -2.60 3.59 -5.38
CA VAL A 61 -2.32 4.81 -6.14
C VAL A 61 -0.83 5.23 -6.07
N ARG A 62 -0.11 4.91 -5.00
CA ARG A 62 1.35 5.11 -4.90
C ARG A 62 2.08 4.06 -5.75
N PHE A 63 1.74 2.78 -5.61
CA PHE A 63 2.30 1.71 -6.43
C PHE A 63 2.09 1.93 -7.92
N LYS A 64 0.90 2.36 -8.35
CA LYS A 64 0.60 2.65 -9.76
C LYS A 64 1.45 3.79 -10.32
N ARG A 65 1.92 4.73 -9.47
CA ARG A 65 2.84 5.79 -9.87
C ARG A 65 4.27 5.26 -10.03
N GLU A 66 4.74 4.43 -9.11
CA GLU A 66 6.05 3.77 -9.21
C GLU A 66 6.09 2.77 -10.38
N ALA A 67 5.07 1.94 -10.53
CA ALA A 67 4.92 1.02 -11.65
C ALA A 67 4.95 1.74 -13.01
N ARG A 68 4.33 2.93 -13.12
CA ARG A 68 4.43 3.77 -14.32
C ARG A 68 5.85 4.27 -14.58
N ARG A 69 6.59 4.66 -13.54
CA ARG A 69 8.00 5.06 -13.67
C ARG A 69 8.87 3.89 -14.14
N LEU A 70 8.67 2.69 -13.59
CA LEU A 70 9.37 1.49 -14.04
C LEU A 70 9.02 1.13 -15.49
N LYS A 71 7.74 1.16 -15.84
CA LYS A 71 7.28 0.87 -17.21
C LYS A 71 7.92 1.81 -18.23
N ASN A 72 8.04 3.10 -17.94
CA ASN A 72 8.62 4.07 -18.88
C ASN A 72 10.12 3.82 -19.12
N THR A 73 10.86 3.39 -18.09
CA THR A 73 12.28 3.05 -18.22
C THR A 73 12.49 1.75 -18.99
N ILE A 74 11.68 0.73 -18.71
CA ILE A 74 11.75 -0.57 -19.39
C ILE A 74 11.32 -0.43 -20.86
N SER A 75 10.23 0.31 -21.13
CA SER A 75 9.75 0.56 -22.49
C SER A 75 10.78 1.31 -23.34
N ARG A 76 11.56 2.23 -22.75
CA ARG A 76 12.66 2.90 -23.46
C ARG A 76 13.79 1.93 -23.80
N LYS A 77 14.14 1.03 -22.88
CA LYS A 77 15.20 0.04 -23.09
C LYS A 77 14.85 -0.97 -24.20
N MET A 78 13.58 -1.39 -24.28
CA MET A 78 13.11 -2.31 -25.34
C MET A 78 13.05 -1.67 -26.73
N GLN A 79 12.78 -0.37 -26.84
CA GLN A 79 12.73 0.31 -28.14
C GLN A 79 14.11 0.63 -28.73
N GLY A 80 15.11 0.93 -27.89
CA GLY A 80 16.48 1.16 -28.37
C GLY A 80 17.12 -0.09 -28.98
N ASN A 81 16.95 -1.24 -28.30
CA ASN A 81 17.54 -2.52 -28.72
C ASN A 81 16.94 -3.09 -30.02
N ALA A 82 15.73 -2.66 -30.40
CA ALA A 82 15.07 -3.13 -31.62
C ALA A 82 15.60 -2.46 -32.89
N ARG A 83 16.16 -1.24 -32.79
CA ARG A 83 16.72 -0.50 -33.94
C ARG A 83 18.15 -0.91 -34.28
N GLU A 84 18.97 -1.21 -33.27
CA GLU A 84 20.35 -1.68 -33.48
C GLU A 84 20.40 -3.07 -34.14
N ARG A 85 19.39 -3.91 -33.90
CA ARG A 85 19.33 -5.28 -34.48
C ARG A 85 18.96 -5.32 -35.96
N SER A 86 18.44 -4.22 -36.52
CA SER A 86 18.09 -4.11 -37.93
C SER A 86 19.18 -3.47 -38.80
N GLU A 87 20.11 -2.71 -38.22
CA GLU A 87 21.26 -2.16 -38.95
C GLU A 87 22.44 -3.14 -39.03
N GLN A 88 22.42 -4.21 -38.23
CA GLN A 88 23.50 -5.20 -38.16
C GLN A 88 23.23 -6.46 -39.03
N LYS A 89 22.22 -6.41 -39.91
CA LYS A 89 21.87 -7.48 -40.87
C LYS A 89 21.93 -6.95 -42.29
#